data_AF-A0A8D1BJ52-F1
#
_entry.id   AF-A0A8D1BJ52-F1
#
_cell.length_a   1.000
_cell.length_b   1.000
_cell.length_c   1.000
_cell.angle_alpha   90.00
_cell.angle_beta   90.00
_cell.angle_gamma   90.00
#
_symmetry.space_group_name_H-M   'P 1'
#
loop_
_entity.id
_entity.type
_entity.pdbx_description
1 polymer ?
#
loop_
_entity_poly.entity_id
_entity_poly.type
_entity_poly.pdbx_seq_one_letter_code
_entity_poly.pdbx_strand_id
1 'polypeptide(L)'
;MCCSKCFISINPFECPLHFLFTQVVSRNDFCFLFLKYRNLSYNPIQKIQANQFDYLVKLKSLSLEGLEISNIQQRMFRPLTNLSHIYFKKFQYCGYAPHVRSCKPNTDGISSLENLLASIIQRVFVWVVSAVTCFGNIFVICMRPYIRSENKLHAMSIISLCCADCLMGIYLFVIGAFDLKFRGEYNKHAQLWMESIHCQLLGCLAILSTEVSVLLLTFLTLEKYICIVYPFRCLRPGKCRTITVLILIWIIGFIVAFIPLCNKELFKNYYGTNGVCFPLHSEDTESIGAQIYSVAIFLGINLAAFIIIVFSYGSMFYSVHQSTITATEVRNQVRKEMILAKRFFFIVFTDALCWIPIFVLKFLSLLQVEIPGTITSWVVIFILPINSALNPILYTLTTRPFKEMIHQFWYNYRQRRSIDSKGSQKAYAPSFIWVEMWPLQEMTADLMKPALFKDPCELSLISQSTRLNSYS
;
A
#
# COMPACT_ATOMS: atom_id res chain seq x y z
N MET A 1 -14.61 -35.35 -51.44
CA MET A 1 -13.23 -34.84 -51.25
C MET A 1 -13.26 -33.38 -51.68
N CYS A 2 -13.36 -32.38 -50.81
CA CYS A 2 -12.35 -31.91 -49.86
C CYS A 2 -13.04 -31.37 -48.61
N CYS A 3 -12.88 -32.08 -47.49
CA CYS A 3 -13.24 -31.60 -46.16
C CYS A 3 -11.98 -31.75 -45.33
N SER A 4 -11.11 -30.73 -45.33
CA SER A 4 -9.94 -30.66 -44.46
C SER A 4 -9.47 -29.23 -44.35
N LYS A 5 -9.60 -28.68 -43.13
CA LYS A 5 -8.98 -27.44 -42.63
C LYS A 5 -9.38 -26.14 -43.33
N CYS A 6 -10.55 -25.59 -42.98
CA CYS A 6 -10.72 -24.13 -42.98
C CYS A 6 -10.26 -23.58 -41.63
N PHE A 7 -9.00 -23.16 -41.56
CA PHE A 7 -8.52 -22.18 -40.58
C PHE A 7 -8.82 -20.81 -41.20
N ILE A 8 -9.93 -20.16 -40.84
CA ILE A 8 -10.11 -18.76 -41.21
C ILE A 8 -9.35 -17.94 -40.16
N SER A 9 -8.08 -17.67 -40.46
CA SER A 9 -7.33 -16.57 -39.84
C SER A 9 -7.70 -15.33 -40.64
N ILE A 10 -8.51 -14.44 -40.06
CA ILE A 10 -8.74 -13.13 -40.66
C ILE A 10 -7.41 -12.36 -40.49
N ASN A 11 -6.66 -12.25 -41.58
CA ASN A 11 -5.41 -11.49 -41.63
C ASN A 11 -5.76 -9.98 -41.54
N PRO A 12 -5.08 -9.17 -40.71
CA PRO A 12 -5.48 -7.78 -40.47
C PRO A 12 -5.24 -6.80 -41.64
N PHE A 13 -4.74 -7.26 -42.80
CA PHE A 13 -4.31 -6.37 -43.88
C PHE A 13 -5.05 -6.50 -45.23
N GLU A 14 -6.01 -7.42 -45.38
CA GLU A 14 -6.78 -7.52 -46.64
C GLU A 14 -8.26 -7.79 -46.38
N CYS A 15 -9.00 -6.74 -46.00
CA CYS A 15 -10.42 -6.62 -46.32
C CYS A 15 -10.81 -5.14 -46.28
N PRO A 16 -11.47 -4.57 -47.32
CA PRO A 16 -11.90 -3.18 -47.30
C PRO A 16 -12.88 -2.95 -46.15
N LEU A 17 -12.44 -2.13 -45.20
CA LEU A 17 -12.93 -1.93 -43.83
C LEU A 17 -14.33 -1.33 -43.67
N HIS A 18 -15.16 -1.21 -44.72
CA HIS A 18 -16.37 -0.38 -44.67
C HIS A 18 -17.71 -1.14 -44.76
N PHE A 19 -17.72 -2.46 -45.00
CA PHE A 19 -18.96 -3.23 -45.21
C PHE A 19 -19.36 -4.20 -44.08
N LEU A 20 -18.52 -4.35 -43.04
CA LEU A 20 -18.85 -5.17 -41.85
C LEU A 20 -19.03 -4.36 -40.56
N PHE A 21 -18.80 -3.04 -40.62
CA PHE A 21 -19.03 -2.11 -39.51
C PHE A 21 -20.39 -1.42 -39.69
N THR A 22 -21.48 -2.07 -39.24
CA THR A 22 -22.71 -1.42 -38.69
C THR A 22 -23.92 -2.33 -38.58
N GLN A 23 -23.89 -3.57 -39.06
CA GLN A 23 -25.03 -4.47 -38.87
C GLN A 23 -24.69 -5.61 -37.91
N VAL A 24 -25.50 -5.67 -36.84
CA VAL A 24 -26.11 -6.89 -36.35
C VAL A 24 -25.74 -8.08 -37.24
N VAL A 25 -24.98 -9.05 -36.72
CA VAL A 25 -24.84 -10.36 -37.38
C VAL A 25 -26.21 -11.03 -37.29
N SER A 26 -27.12 -10.60 -38.16
CA SER A 26 -28.49 -11.04 -38.25
C SER A 26 -28.49 -12.34 -39.04
N ARG A 27 -28.97 -13.39 -38.37
CA ARG A 27 -29.64 -14.58 -38.89
C ARG A 27 -29.22 -15.08 -40.29
N ASN A 28 -28.71 -16.33 -40.30
CA ASN A 28 -28.74 -17.29 -41.41
C ASN A 28 -27.65 -17.25 -42.48
N ASP A 29 -26.38 -17.22 -42.10
CA ASP A 29 -25.32 -17.68 -43.00
C ASP A 29 -25.03 -19.17 -42.77
N PHE A 30 -25.64 -20.01 -43.62
CA PHE A 30 -25.56 -21.48 -43.61
C PHE A 30 -24.12 -22.04 -43.65
N CYS A 31 -23.15 -21.21 -44.06
CA CYS A 31 -21.73 -21.58 -44.15
C CYS A 31 -21.02 -21.68 -42.78
N PHE A 32 -21.55 -21.04 -41.73
CA PHE A 32 -20.92 -21.04 -40.39
C PHE A 32 -21.26 -22.28 -39.54
N LEU A 33 -22.28 -23.06 -39.91
CA LEU A 33 -22.79 -24.23 -39.16
C LEU A 33 -21.79 -25.39 -39.02
N PHE A 34 -20.71 -25.40 -39.82
CA PHE A 34 -19.74 -26.52 -39.85
C PHE A 34 -18.36 -26.17 -39.28
N LEU A 35 -18.17 -24.95 -38.77
CA LEU A 35 -16.87 -24.53 -38.23
C LEU A 35 -16.60 -25.19 -36.88
N LYS A 36 -15.53 -25.99 -36.82
CA LYS A 36 -15.01 -26.59 -35.57
C LYS A 36 -14.16 -25.62 -34.77
N TYR A 37 -13.60 -24.61 -35.42
CA TYR A 37 -12.71 -23.61 -34.84
C TYR A 37 -13.19 -22.22 -35.24
N ARG A 38 -13.36 -21.32 -34.28
CA ARG A 38 -13.72 -19.93 -34.53
C ARG A 38 -12.78 -19.03 -33.76
N ASN A 39 -12.10 -18.14 -34.47
CA ASN A 39 -11.29 -17.11 -33.86
C ASN A 39 -11.95 -15.75 -34.10
N LEU A 40 -12.35 -15.07 -33.03
CA LEU A 40 -12.87 -13.70 -33.04
C LEU A 40 -11.91 -12.76 -32.30
N SER A 41 -10.70 -13.21 -31.97
CA SER A 41 -9.74 -12.44 -31.17
C SER A 41 -9.40 -11.09 -31.81
N TYR A 42 -9.14 -10.08 -30.98
CA TYR A 42 -8.67 -8.75 -31.40
C TYR A 42 -9.57 -8.03 -32.42
N ASN A 43 -10.85 -8.39 -32.48
CA ASN A 43 -11.85 -7.64 -33.25
C ASN A 43 -12.48 -6.51 -32.39
N PRO A 44 -12.98 -5.42 -32.97
CA PRO A 44 -13.60 -4.32 -32.22
C PRO A 44 -15.05 -4.63 -31.78
N ILE A 45 -15.31 -5.86 -31.34
CA ILE A 45 -16.63 -6.33 -30.92
C ILE A 45 -16.80 -6.03 -29.43
N GLN A 46 -17.70 -5.10 -29.09
CA GLN A 46 -17.98 -4.73 -27.69
C GLN A 46 -19.22 -5.42 -27.10
N LYS A 47 -20.16 -5.87 -27.95
CA LYS A 47 -21.41 -6.52 -27.54
C LYS A 47 -21.69 -7.74 -28.40
N ILE A 48 -22.06 -8.84 -27.76
CA ILE A 48 -22.43 -10.10 -28.42
C ILE A 48 -23.89 -10.42 -28.09
N GLN A 49 -24.72 -10.68 -29.10
CA GLN A 49 -26.11 -11.07 -28.85
C GLN A 49 -26.18 -12.42 -28.12
N ALA A 50 -27.13 -12.57 -27.19
CA ALA A 50 -27.22 -13.75 -26.33
C ALA A 50 -27.41 -15.08 -27.09
N ASN A 51 -28.02 -15.01 -28.28
CA ASN A 51 -28.32 -16.14 -29.16
C ASN A 51 -27.30 -16.33 -30.30
N GLN A 52 -26.23 -15.54 -30.33
CA GLN A 52 -25.26 -15.50 -31.42
C GLN A 52 -24.59 -16.87 -31.68
N PHE A 53 -24.45 -17.68 -30.63
CA PHE A 53 -23.77 -18.97 -30.68
C PHE A 53 -24.73 -20.17 -30.69
N ASP A 54 -26.05 -19.95 -30.66
CA ASP A 54 -27.07 -21.01 -30.51
C ASP A 54 -26.98 -22.08 -31.61
N TYR A 55 -26.60 -21.68 -32.83
CA TYR A 55 -26.52 -22.57 -33.98
C TYR A 55 -25.16 -23.27 -34.14
N LEU A 56 -24.15 -22.95 -33.33
CA LEU A 56 -22.78 -23.45 -33.49
C LEU A 56 -22.50 -24.72 -32.67
N VAL A 57 -23.44 -25.66 -32.67
CA VAL A 57 -23.40 -26.86 -31.81
C VAL A 57 -22.20 -27.78 -32.11
N LYS A 58 -21.60 -27.67 -33.31
CA LYS A 58 -20.41 -28.45 -33.72
C LYS A 58 -19.06 -27.80 -33.35
N LEU A 59 -19.07 -26.61 -32.75
CA LEU A 59 -17.87 -25.85 -32.43
C LEU A 59 -17.06 -26.55 -31.34
N LYS A 60 -15.74 -26.73 -31.56
CA LYS A 60 -14.80 -27.35 -30.61
C LYS A 60 -13.88 -26.35 -29.93
N SER A 61 -13.54 -25.26 -30.62
CA SER A 61 -12.66 -24.21 -30.12
C SER A 61 -13.20 -22.83 -30.46
N LEU A 62 -13.24 -21.93 -29.47
CA LEU A 62 -13.64 -20.53 -29.62
C LEU A 62 -12.59 -19.62 -28.99
N SER A 63 -11.98 -18.72 -29.76
CA SER A 63 -11.12 -17.67 -29.20
C SER A 63 -11.83 -16.33 -29.24
N LEU A 64 -11.87 -15.69 -28.07
CA LEU A 64 -12.37 -14.35 -27.77
C LEU A 64 -11.26 -13.52 -27.10
N GLU A 65 -9.99 -13.85 -27.37
CA GLU A 65 -8.83 -13.13 -26.81
C GLU A 65 -8.83 -11.67 -27.28
N GLY A 66 -8.40 -10.76 -26.41
CA GLY A 66 -8.40 -9.32 -26.72
C GLY A 66 -9.79 -8.67 -26.86
N LEU A 67 -10.89 -9.42 -26.71
CA LEU A 67 -12.25 -8.87 -26.68
C LEU A 67 -12.68 -8.51 -25.25
N GLU A 68 -13.12 -7.28 -25.06
CA GLU A 68 -13.74 -6.82 -23.82
C GLU A 68 -15.27 -6.86 -23.98
N ILE A 69 -15.90 -7.93 -23.49
CA ILE A 69 -17.33 -8.19 -23.69
C ILE A 69 -18.09 -7.72 -22.46
N SER A 70 -18.65 -6.50 -22.53
CA SER A 70 -19.41 -5.89 -21.43
C SER A 70 -20.68 -6.65 -21.03
N ASN A 71 -21.28 -7.39 -21.97
CA ASN A 71 -22.58 -8.03 -21.79
C ASN A 71 -22.54 -9.55 -21.68
N ILE A 72 -21.41 -10.14 -21.28
CA ILE A 72 -21.20 -11.59 -21.26
C ILE A 72 -22.18 -12.29 -20.31
N GLN A 73 -22.78 -13.40 -20.78
CA GLN A 73 -23.79 -14.15 -20.03
C GLN A 73 -23.59 -15.66 -20.22
N GLN A 74 -23.94 -16.44 -19.19
CA GLN A 74 -23.84 -17.90 -19.23
C GLN A 74 -24.70 -18.51 -20.37
N ARG A 75 -25.83 -17.88 -20.70
CA ARG A 75 -26.73 -18.32 -21.78
C ARG A 75 -26.06 -18.32 -23.16
N MET A 76 -25.07 -17.46 -23.39
CA MET A 76 -24.33 -17.39 -24.66
C MET A 76 -23.59 -18.68 -24.96
N PHE A 77 -23.02 -19.31 -23.94
CA PHE A 77 -22.15 -20.48 -24.11
C PHE A 77 -22.87 -21.79 -23.83
N ARG A 78 -23.99 -21.78 -23.09
CA ARG A 78 -24.77 -22.97 -22.73
C ARG A 78 -25.12 -23.91 -23.92
N PRO A 79 -25.45 -23.43 -25.14
CA PRO A 79 -25.74 -24.30 -26.28
C PRO A 79 -24.53 -25.01 -26.89
N LEU A 80 -23.31 -24.56 -26.58
CA LEU A 80 -22.06 -25.03 -27.18
C LEU A 80 -21.56 -26.33 -26.50
N THR A 81 -22.38 -27.39 -26.54
CA THR A 81 -22.11 -28.64 -25.80
C THR A 81 -20.85 -29.38 -26.25
N ASN A 82 -20.40 -29.20 -27.49
CA ASN A 82 -19.18 -29.82 -28.01
C ASN A 82 -17.92 -28.97 -27.84
N LEU A 83 -18.02 -27.81 -27.17
CA LEU A 83 -16.91 -26.89 -27.00
C LEU A 83 -15.91 -27.43 -25.97
N SER A 84 -14.69 -27.68 -26.45
CA SER A 84 -13.59 -28.21 -25.64
C SER A 84 -12.62 -27.14 -25.17
N HIS A 85 -12.39 -26.10 -25.99
CA HIS A 85 -11.46 -25.02 -25.72
C HIS A 85 -12.13 -23.66 -25.88
N ILE A 86 -11.96 -22.79 -24.89
CA ILE A 86 -12.36 -21.39 -24.98
C ILE A 86 -11.24 -20.49 -24.46
N TYR A 87 -11.00 -19.40 -25.18
CA TYR A 87 -9.98 -18.41 -24.83
C TYR A 87 -10.65 -17.06 -24.64
N PHE A 88 -10.41 -16.42 -23.51
CA PHE A 88 -10.96 -15.12 -23.12
C PHE A 88 -9.84 -14.11 -22.87
N LYS A 89 -10.19 -12.82 -22.80
CA LYS A 89 -9.27 -11.78 -22.29
C LYS A 89 -9.00 -11.93 -20.78
N LYS A 90 -10.05 -12.16 -19.97
CA LYS A 90 -9.99 -12.24 -18.50
C LYS A 90 -10.31 -13.65 -17.99
N PHE A 91 -9.57 -14.13 -16.98
CA PHE A 91 -9.78 -15.49 -16.43
C PHE A 91 -11.18 -15.66 -15.80
N GLN A 92 -11.73 -14.61 -15.17
CA GLN A 92 -13.06 -14.64 -14.55
C GLN A 92 -14.20 -14.97 -15.53
N TYR A 93 -13.99 -14.73 -16.84
CA TYR A 93 -14.99 -15.06 -17.86
C TYR A 93 -15.18 -16.57 -18.03
N CYS A 94 -14.22 -17.38 -17.57
CA CYS A 94 -14.38 -18.84 -17.50
C CYS A 94 -15.59 -19.26 -16.65
N GLY A 95 -16.04 -18.42 -15.70
CA GLY A 95 -17.25 -18.66 -14.91
C GLY A 95 -18.53 -18.79 -15.76
N TYR A 96 -18.57 -18.18 -16.95
CA TYR A 96 -19.73 -18.22 -17.84
C TYR A 96 -19.81 -19.49 -18.70
N ALA A 97 -18.73 -20.28 -18.76
CA ALA A 97 -18.66 -21.50 -19.56
C ALA A 97 -18.13 -22.71 -18.76
N PRO A 98 -18.80 -23.08 -17.64
CA PRO A 98 -18.28 -24.10 -16.72
C PRO A 98 -18.26 -25.53 -17.30
N HIS A 99 -18.99 -25.77 -18.39
CA HIS A 99 -19.02 -27.07 -19.08
C HIS A 99 -17.81 -27.28 -20.02
N VAL A 100 -17.00 -26.23 -20.26
CA VAL A 100 -15.86 -26.29 -21.17
C VAL A 100 -14.64 -26.83 -20.44
N ARG A 101 -14.02 -27.88 -20.99
CA ARG A 101 -12.90 -28.59 -20.34
C ARG A 101 -11.64 -27.74 -20.20
N SER A 102 -11.34 -26.88 -21.17
CA SER A 102 -10.14 -26.04 -21.20
C SER A 102 -10.52 -24.58 -21.43
N CYS A 103 -10.53 -23.79 -20.37
CA CYS A 103 -10.71 -22.34 -20.44
C CYS A 103 -9.39 -21.61 -20.18
N LYS A 104 -9.07 -20.59 -20.99
CA LYS A 104 -7.87 -19.76 -20.86
C LYS A 104 -8.26 -18.26 -20.80
N PRO A 105 -7.50 -17.41 -20.07
CA PRO A 105 -6.35 -17.73 -19.24
C PRO A 105 -6.74 -18.39 -17.90
N ASN A 106 -5.79 -19.11 -17.28
CA ASN A 106 -6.01 -19.78 -15.99
C ASN A 106 -5.72 -18.88 -14.77
N THR A 107 -5.09 -17.72 -15.01
CA THR A 107 -4.55 -16.83 -13.98
C THR A 107 -4.36 -15.42 -14.56
N ASP A 108 -4.48 -14.40 -13.72
CA ASP A 108 -4.07 -13.01 -13.95
C ASP A 108 -2.68 -12.72 -13.31
N GLY A 109 -1.96 -13.76 -12.87
CA GLY A 109 -0.70 -13.69 -12.14
C GLY A 109 -0.82 -13.51 -10.63
N ILE A 110 -1.96 -13.04 -10.12
CA ILE A 110 -2.26 -12.89 -8.70
C ILE A 110 -3.18 -14.03 -8.23
N SER A 111 -4.27 -14.19 -8.96
CA SER A 111 -5.36 -15.13 -8.76
C SER A 111 -5.30 -16.26 -9.78
N SER A 112 -5.91 -17.38 -9.43
CA SER A 112 -6.09 -18.55 -10.28
C SER A 112 -7.56 -18.93 -10.36
N LEU A 113 -7.93 -19.83 -11.27
CA LEU A 113 -9.31 -20.34 -11.35
C LEU A 113 -9.83 -20.91 -10.00
N GLU A 114 -8.95 -21.55 -9.23
CA GLU A 114 -9.34 -22.21 -7.98
C GLU A 114 -9.17 -21.31 -6.76
N ASN A 115 -8.22 -20.37 -6.77
CA ASN A 115 -7.81 -19.64 -5.57
C ASN A 115 -7.58 -18.16 -5.85
N LEU A 116 -7.96 -17.31 -4.88
CA LEU A 116 -7.76 -15.86 -4.92
C LEU A 116 -6.27 -15.50 -4.95
N LEU A 117 -5.45 -16.17 -4.15
CA LEU A 117 -3.99 -16.12 -4.24
C LEU A 117 -3.49 -17.42 -4.87
N ALA A 118 -2.89 -17.32 -6.06
CA ALA A 118 -2.48 -18.47 -6.85
C ALA A 118 -1.37 -19.28 -6.15
N SER A 119 -0.38 -18.60 -5.55
CA SER A 119 0.78 -19.26 -4.94
C SER A 119 0.60 -19.50 -3.44
N ILE A 120 1.05 -20.67 -2.97
CA ILE A 120 1.14 -20.95 -1.53
C ILE A 120 2.05 -19.96 -0.80
N ILE A 121 3.08 -19.45 -1.48
CA ILE A 121 4.03 -18.49 -0.92
C ILE A 121 3.32 -17.17 -0.62
N GLN A 122 2.47 -16.68 -1.52
CA GLN A 122 1.66 -15.48 -1.32
C GLN A 122 0.74 -15.64 -0.11
N ARG A 123 0.09 -16.80 0.03
CA ARG A 123 -0.83 -17.07 1.14
C ARG A 123 -0.12 -17.02 2.50
N VAL A 124 0.99 -17.74 2.65
CA VAL A 124 1.77 -17.74 3.90
C VAL A 124 2.26 -16.33 4.20
N PHE A 125 2.76 -15.63 3.19
CA PHE A 125 3.29 -14.28 3.33
C PHE A 125 2.24 -13.27 3.80
N VAL A 126 1.04 -13.27 3.20
CA VAL A 126 -0.06 -12.37 3.57
C VAL A 126 -0.40 -12.50 5.06
N TRP A 127 -0.49 -13.73 5.58
CA TRP A 127 -0.76 -13.97 7.01
C TRP A 127 0.39 -13.47 7.90
N VAL A 128 1.63 -13.78 7.55
CA VAL A 128 2.80 -13.37 8.33
C VAL A 128 2.92 -11.84 8.36
N VAL A 129 2.85 -11.18 7.21
CA VAL A 129 2.99 -9.73 7.14
C VAL A 129 1.80 -9.01 7.75
N SER A 130 0.57 -9.49 7.54
CA SER A 130 -0.59 -8.93 8.24
C SER A 130 -0.41 -8.95 9.75
N ALA A 131 0.01 -10.10 10.32
CA ALA A 131 0.26 -10.23 11.75
C ALA A 131 1.38 -9.29 12.22
N VAL A 132 2.54 -9.30 11.55
CA VAL A 132 3.69 -8.45 11.91
C VAL A 132 3.32 -6.97 11.82
N THR A 133 2.64 -6.53 10.77
CA THR A 133 2.22 -5.15 10.58
C THR A 133 1.22 -4.72 11.64
N CYS A 134 0.18 -5.52 11.90
CA CYS A 134 -0.81 -5.21 12.94
C CYS A 134 -0.17 -5.16 14.33
N PHE A 135 0.48 -6.24 14.77
CA PHE A 135 1.04 -6.31 16.13
C PHE A 135 2.20 -5.32 16.33
N GLY A 136 3.07 -5.15 15.33
CA GLY A 136 4.20 -4.23 15.39
C GLY A 136 3.76 -2.78 15.50
N ASN A 137 2.79 -2.34 14.70
CA ASN A 137 2.29 -0.98 14.75
C ASN A 137 1.43 -0.72 16.01
N ILE A 138 0.56 -1.66 16.42
CA ILE A 138 -0.19 -1.56 17.68
C ILE A 138 0.77 -1.44 18.87
N PHE A 139 1.82 -2.28 18.90
CA PHE A 139 2.83 -2.21 19.94
C PHE A 139 3.47 -0.81 20.03
N VAL A 140 3.83 -0.21 18.89
CA VAL A 140 4.41 1.15 18.87
C VAL A 140 3.39 2.19 19.33
N ILE A 141 2.13 2.11 18.88
CA ILE A 141 1.05 3.01 19.31
C ILE A 141 0.88 2.97 20.83
N CYS A 142 0.87 1.78 21.42
CA CYS A 142 0.74 1.60 22.86
C CYS A 142 1.99 2.06 23.61
N MET A 143 3.19 1.68 23.17
CA MET A 143 4.42 1.93 23.93
C MET A 143 4.90 3.38 23.85
N ARG A 144 4.71 4.06 22.72
CA ARG A 144 5.31 5.38 22.46
C ARG A 144 4.84 6.47 23.44
N PRO A 145 3.56 6.56 23.84
CA PRO A 145 3.09 7.50 24.87
C PRO A 145 3.75 7.34 26.24
N TYR A 146 4.22 6.13 26.60
CA TYR A 146 4.84 5.86 27.90
C TYR A 146 6.33 6.24 27.94
N ILE A 147 6.97 6.49 26.78
CA ILE A 147 8.39 6.86 26.71
C ILE A 147 8.54 8.34 27.07
N ARG A 148 9.04 8.64 28.27
CA ARG A 148 9.04 10.00 28.86
C ARG A 148 10.09 10.97 28.28
N SER A 149 10.62 10.81 27.06
CA SER A 149 11.77 11.64 26.63
C SER A 149 11.94 11.89 25.12
N GLU A 150 10.88 12.09 24.34
CA GLU A 150 11.01 12.61 22.97
C GLU A 150 10.10 13.81 22.72
N ASN A 151 10.44 14.64 21.72
CA ASN A 151 9.59 15.74 21.26
C ASN A 151 8.15 15.22 21.06
N LYS A 152 7.21 15.68 21.89
CA LYS A 152 5.81 15.19 21.89
C LYS A 152 5.16 15.24 20.49
N LEU A 153 5.54 16.23 19.67
CA LEU A 153 5.08 16.40 18.29
C LEU A 153 5.56 15.27 17.37
N HIS A 154 6.85 14.96 17.41
CA HIS A 154 7.44 13.89 16.60
C HIS A 154 6.87 12.51 16.98
N ALA A 155 6.62 12.29 18.28
CA ALA A 155 5.96 11.08 18.76
C ALA A 155 4.52 10.96 18.22
N MET A 156 3.75 12.05 18.20
CA MET A 156 2.40 12.07 17.61
C MET A 156 2.40 11.72 16.13
N SER A 157 3.34 12.27 15.34
CA SER A 157 3.44 11.96 13.92
C SER A 157 3.79 10.49 13.65
N ILE A 158 4.64 9.88 14.48
CA ILE A 158 4.95 8.44 14.37
C ILE A 158 3.75 7.59 14.78
N ILE A 159 2.99 7.97 15.82
CA ILE A 159 1.75 7.29 16.17
C ILE A 159 0.75 7.38 15.00
N SER A 160 0.61 8.55 14.36
CA SER A 160 -0.23 8.71 13.18
C SER A 160 0.21 7.82 12.01
N LEU A 161 1.52 7.66 11.80
CA LEU A 161 2.06 6.75 10.77
C LEU A 161 1.68 5.29 11.08
N CYS A 162 1.86 4.86 12.33
CA CYS A 162 1.46 3.51 12.75
C CYS A 162 -0.05 3.28 12.61
N CYS A 163 -0.89 4.30 12.83
CA CYS A 163 -2.33 4.19 12.57
C CYS A 163 -2.62 3.93 11.08
N ALA A 164 -1.93 4.63 10.17
CA ALA A 164 -2.08 4.41 8.74
C ALA A 164 -1.57 3.01 8.33
N ASP A 165 -0.42 2.58 8.83
CA ASP A 165 0.16 1.26 8.54
C ASP A 165 -0.68 0.10 9.11
N CYS A 166 -1.35 0.29 10.26
CA CYS A 166 -2.31 -0.69 10.78
C CYS A 166 -3.45 -0.98 9.79
N LEU A 167 -3.90 0.03 9.04
CA LEU A 167 -4.94 -0.16 8.01
C LEU A 167 -4.46 -1.09 6.89
N MET A 168 -3.19 -1.04 6.50
CA MET A 168 -2.59 -2.00 5.57
C MET A 168 -2.61 -3.43 6.14
N GLY A 169 -2.28 -3.58 7.42
CA GLY A 169 -2.35 -4.88 8.10
C GLY A 169 -3.76 -5.46 8.12
N ILE A 170 -4.78 -4.63 8.37
CA ILE A 170 -6.21 -5.01 8.32
C ILE A 170 -6.61 -5.40 6.88
N TYR A 171 -6.23 -4.60 5.89
CA TYR A 171 -6.47 -4.92 4.47
C TYR A 171 -5.94 -6.32 4.12
N LEU A 172 -4.67 -6.61 4.45
CA LEU A 172 -4.07 -7.92 4.18
C LEU A 172 -4.76 -9.05 4.95
N PHE A 173 -5.17 -8.80 6.19
CA PHE A 173 -5.91 -9.78 6.99
C PHE A 173 -7.20 -10.19 6.29
N VAL A 174 -7.96 -9.20 5.80
CA VAL A 174 -9.23 -9.44 5.11
C VAL A 174 -9.00 -10.18 3.78
N ILE A 175 -7.98 -9.81 3.00
CA ILE A 175 -7.60 -10.55 1.79
C ILE A 175 -7.28 -12.01 2.12
N GLY A 176 -6.49 -12.28 3.17
CA GLY A 176 -6.18 -13.63 3.63
C GLY A 176 -7.44 -14.41 4.05
N ALA A 177 -8.39 -13.77 4.71
CA ALA A 177 -9.65 -14.38 5.12
C ALA A 177 -10.54 -14.74 3.92
N PHE A 178 -10.64 -13.88 2.91
CA PHE A 178 -11.39 -14.16 1.69
C PHE A 178 -10.69 -15.19 0.78
N ASP A 179 -9.35 -15.25 0.77
CA ASP A 179 -8.62 -16.35 0.12
C ASP A 179 -8.98 -17.70 0.75
N LEU A 180 -9.04 -17.79 2.09
CA LEU A 180 -9.49 -19.01 2.77
C LEU A 180 -10.94 -19.36 2.42
N LYS A 181 -11.82 -18.35 2.35
CA LYS A 181 -13.25 -18.54 2.07
C LYS A 181 -13.52 -19.07 0.66
N PHE A 182 -12.77 -18.59 -0.34
CA PHE A 182 -13.01 -18.93 -1.75
C PHE A 182 -12.12 -20.07 -2.27
N ARG A 183 -11.39 -20.74 -1.39
CA ARG A 183 -10.41 -21.77 -1.76
C ARG A 183 -11.05 -22.92 -2.54
N GLY A 184 -10.40 -23.29 -3.66
CA GLY A 184 -10.83 -24.37 -4.54
C GLY A 184 -11.89 -23.97 -5.58
N GLU A 185 -12.64 -22.90 -5.35
CA GLU A 185 -13.75 -22.50 -6.23
C GLU A 185 -13.81 -20.99 -6.52
N TYR A 186 -12.66 -20.29 -6.46
CA TYR A 186 -12.61 -18.82 -6.56
C TYR A 186 -13.28 -18.26 -7.82
N ASN A 187 -13.11 -18.89 -8.98
CA ASN A 187 -13.70 -18.43 -10.23
C ASN A 187 -15.23 -18.31 -10.20
N LYS A 188 -15.93 -19.11 -9.37
CA LYS A 188 -17.39 -18.98 -9.20
C LYS A 188 -17.77 -17.68 -8.48
N HIS A 189 -16.88 -17.17 -7.64
CA HIS A 189 -17.09 -15.99 -6.81
C HIS A 189 -16.33 -14.76 -7.32
N ALA A 190 -15.36 -14.91 -8.22
CA ALA A 190 -14.43 -13.86 -8.63
C ALA A 190 -15.15 -12.60 -9.11
N GLN A 191 -16.14 -12.74 -10.00
CA GLN A 191 -16.88 -11.58 -10.50
C GLN A 191 -17.68 -10.88 -9.40
N LEU A 192 -18.47 -11.64 -8.63
CA LEU A 192 -19.27 -11.09 -7.53
C LEU A 192 -18.38 -10.43 -6.47
N TRP A 193 -17.19 -10.98 -6.22
CA TRP A 193 -16.20 -10.42 -5.32
C TRP A 193 -15.65 -9.09 -5.82
N MET A 194 -15.15 -9.06 -7.06
CA MET A 194 -14.55 -7.85 -7.65
C MET A 194 -15.57 -6.72 -7.85
N GLU A 195 -16.83 -7.03 -8.12
CA GLU A 195 -17.91 -6.04 -8.23
C GLU A 195 -18.51 -5.64 -6.87
N SER A 196 -18.15 -6.33 -5.78
CA SER A 196 -18.74 -6.09 -4.47
C SER A 196 -18.28 -4.78 -3.82
N ILE A 197 -19.16 -4.22 -3.00
CA ILE A 197 -18.82 -3.09 -2.12
C ILE A 197 -17.68 -3.44 -1.14
N HIS A 198 -17.54 -4.72 -0.76
CA HIS A 198 -16.48 -5.17 0.13
C HIS A 198 -15.10 -5.01 -0.53
N CYS A 199 -14.97 -5.44 -1.78
CA CYS A 199 -13.73 -5.25 -2.54
C CYS A 199 -13.41 -3.77 -2.73
N GLN A 200 -14.42 -2.96 -3.06
CA GLN A 200 -14.26 -1.51 -3.22
C GLN A 200 -13.77 -0.82 -1.94
N LEU A 201 -14.39 -1.12 -0.79
CA LEU A 201 -13.97 -0.57 0.51
C LEU A 201 -12.58 -1.05 0.93
N LEU A 202 -12.21 -2.29 0.60
CA LEU A 202 -10.86 -2.81 0.85
C LEU A 202 -9.81 -2.09 0.00
N GLY A 203 -10.13 -1.79 -1.26
CA GLY A 203 -9.27 -0.99 -2.13
C GLY A 203 -9.09 0.44 -1.60
N CYS A 204 -10.18 1.08 -1.15
CA CYS A 204 -10.10 2.38 -0.48
C CYS A 204 -9.22 2.32 0.77
N LEU A 205 -9.36 1.28 1.60
CA LEU A 205 -8.55 1.10 2.80
C LEU A 205 -7.06 0.97 2.47
N ALA A 206 -6.72 0.20 1.44
CA ALA A 206 -5.36 0.03 0.98
C ALA A 206 -4.76 1.35 0.47
N ILE A 207 -5.46 2.08 -0.41
CA ILE A 207 -5.00 3.38 -0.92
C ILE A 207 -4.90 4.42 0.21
N LEU A 208 -5.90 4.49 1.10
CA LEU A 208 -5.86 5.39 2.25
C LEU A 208 -4.60 5.13 3.09
N SER A 209 -4.32 3.86 3.37
CA SER A 209 -3.14 3.46 4.13
C SER A 209 -1.83 3.84 3.43
N THR A 210 -1.67 3.51 2.15
CA THR A 210 -0.42 3.78 1.42
C THR A 210 -0.17 5.26 1.25
N GLU A 211 -1.17 6.02 0.81
CA GLU A 211 -1.03 7.44 0.49
C GLU A 211 -0.82 8.29 1.74
N VAL A 212 -1.58 8.04 2.81
CA VAL A 212 -1.36 8.73 4.09
C VAL A 212 0.03 8.41 4.63
N SER A 213 0.48 7.16 4.54
CA SER A 213 1.81 6.76 5.02
C SER A 213 2.93 7.48 4.27
N VAL A 214 2.86 7.58 2.93
CA VAL A 214 3.84 8.33 2.14
C VAL A 214 3.89 9.81 2.54
N LEU A 215 2.73 10.46 2.61
CA LEU A 215 2.65 11.87 2.99
C LEU A 215 3.17 12.12 4.42
N LEU A 216 2.89 11.20 5.35
CA LEU A 216 3.41 11.25 6.72
C LEU A 216 4.92 11.02 6.76
N LEU A 217 5.45 10.08 5.97
CA LEU A 217 6.88 9.87 5.83
C LEU A 217 7.55 11.16 5.33
N THR A 218 7.06 11.73 4.22
CA THR A 218 7.58 13.02 3.69
C THR A 218 7.51 14.14 4.73
N PHE A 219 6.42 14.23 5.50
CA PHE A 219 6.32 15.21 6.58
C PHE A 219 7.37 14.98 7.68
N LEU A 220 7.55 13.74 8.14
CA LEU A 220 8.56 13.36 9.12
C LEU A 220 9.98 13.66 8.62
N THR A 221 10.27 13.43 7.34
CA THR A 221 11.58 13.73 6.75
C THR A 221 11.84 15.24 6.71
N LEU A 222 10.84 16.02 6.29
CA LEU A 222 10.94 17.48 6.24
C LEU A 222 11.08 18.09 7.64
N GLU A 223 10.35 17.58 8.63
CA GLU A 223 10.49 18.00 10.03
C GLU A 223 11.94 17.84 10.50
N LYS A 224 12.55 16.68 10.24
CA LYS A 224 13.95 16.42 10.61
C LYS A 224 14.93 17.25 9.82
N TYR A 225 14.71 17.40 8.52
CA TYR A 225 15.54 18.23 7.65
C TYR A 225 15.62 19.66 8.17
N ILE A 226 14.48 20.30 8.47
CA ILE A 226 14.44 21.67 8.99
C ILE A 226 15.19 21.77 10.32
N CYS A 227 15.01 20.80 11.23
CA CYS A 227 15.66 20.83 12.54
C CYS A 227 17.18 20.63 12.48
N ILE A 228 17.69 19.85 11.51
CA ILE A 228 19.11 19.50 11.40
C ILE A 228 19.87 20.53 10.57
N VAL A 229 19.32 20.95 9.43
CA VAL A 229 20.01 21.85 8.48
C VAL A 229 19.88 23.31 8.89
N TYR A 230 18.78 23.70 9.55
CA TYR A 230 18.54 25.08 9.99
C TYR A 230 18.36 25.20 11.52
N PRO A 231 19.37 24.84 12.32
CA PRO A 231 19.25 24.82 13.79
C PRO A 231 18.99 26.20 14.42
N PHE A 232 19.35 27.30 13.74
CA PHE A 232 19.26 28.67 14.27
C PHE A 232 18.09 29.49 13.75
N ARG A 233 17.33 29.00 12.76
CA ARG A 233 16.09 29.67 12.35
C ARG A 233 14.94 29.09 13.16
N CYS A 234 14.14 29.93 13.85
CA CYS A 234 12.93 29.56 14.63
C CYS A 234 11.80 29.06 13.65
N LEU A 235 12.13 28.22 12.65
CA LEU A 235 11.23 27.63 11.63
C LEU A 235 10.56 26.33 12.11
N ARG A 236 10.88 25.88 13.33
CA ARG A 236 10.37 24.64 13.90
C ARG A 236 8.84 24.66 13.91
N PRO A 237 8.17 23.60 13.42
CA PRO A 237 6.73 23.55 13.44
C PRO A 237 6.20 23.62 14.86
N GLY A 238 5.38 24.64 15.12
CA GLY A 238 4.60 24.73 16.35
C GLY A 238 3.61 23.57 16.45
N LYS A 239 3.10 23.34 17.67
CA LYS A 239 2.14 22.27 17.95
C LYS A 239 0.90 22.35 17.07
N CYS A 240 0.28 23.53 16.99
CA CYS A 240 -0.92 23.74 16.18
C CYS A 240 -0.65 23.46 14.70
N ARG A 241 0.46 23.97 14.15
CA ARG A 241 0.85 23.74 12.75
C ARG A 241 1.03 22.25 12.44
N THR A 242 1.69 21.51 13.33
CA THR A 242 1.88 20.06 13.17
C THR A 242 0.55 19.32 13.15
N ILE A 243 -0.34 19.60 14.11
CA ILE A 243 -1.66 18.96 14.18
C ILE A 243 -2.49 19.29 12.95
N THR A 244 -2.49 20.56 12.51
CA THR A 244 -3.19 20.97 11.28
C THR A 244 -2.67 20.22 10.07
N VAL A 245 -1.35 20.08 9.89
CA VAL A 245 -0.77 19.31 8.78
C VAL A 245 -1.16 17.84 8.85
N LEU A 246 -1.14 17.21 10.02
CA LEU A 246 -1.57 15.82 10.18
C LEU A 246 -3.05 15.64 9.79
N ILE A 247 -3.93 16.55 10.23
CA ILE A 247 -5.35 16.52 9.85
C ILE A 247 -5.51 16.69 8.34
N LEU A 248 -4.79 17.64 7.73
CA LEU A 248 -4.82 17.85 6.28
C LEU A 248 -4.35 16.63 5.50
N ILE A 249 -3.29 15.95 5.95
CA ILE A 249 -2.80 14.71 5.32
C ILE A 249 -3.88 13.64 5.35
N TRP A 250 -4.57 13.45 6.48
CA TRP A 250 -5.69 12.51 6.56
C TRP A 250 -6.85 12.89 5.64
N ILE A 251 -7.25 14.16 5.62
CA ILE A 251 -8.31 14.66 4.73
C ILE A 251 -7.94 14.38 3.27
N ILE A 252 -6.72 14.72 2.85
CA ILE A 252 -6.23 14.45 1.49
C ILE A 252 -6.26 12.94 1.21
N GLY A 253 -5.79 12.11 2.14
CA GLY A 253 -5.83 10.65 2.01
C GLY A 253 -7.24 10.10 1.84
N PHE A 254 -8.22 10.59 2.62
CA PHE A 254 -9.62 10.20 2.48
C PHE A 254 -10.20 10.65 1.13
N ILE A 255 -9.91 11.87 0.70
CA ILE A 255 -10.33 12.37 -0.61
C ILE A 255 -9.76 11.45 -1.71
N VAL A 256 -8.46 11.18 -1.69
CA VAL A 256 -7.80 10.31 -2.68
C VAL A 256 -8.36 8.88 -2.64
N ALA A 257 -8.58 8.30 -1.46
CA ALA A 257 -9.11 6.94 -1.37
C ALA A 257 -10.58 6.82 -1.85
N PHE A 258 -11.42 7.83 -1.62
CA PHE A 258 -12.86 7.71 -1.87
C PHE A 258 -13.34 8.36 -3.18
N ILE A 259 -12.57 9.27 -3.80
CA ILE A 259 -12.92 9.89 -5.10
C ILE A 259 -13.38 8.87 -6.16
N PRO A 260 -12.69 7.72 -6.37
CA PRO A 260 -13.10 6.77 -7.40
C PRO A 260 -14.49 6.16 -7.20
N LEU A 261 -15.02 6.18 -5.97
CA LEU A 261 -16.35 5.66 -5.67
C LEU A 261 -17.47 6.66 -6.01
N CYS A 262 -17.15 7.96 -6.11
CA CYS A 262 -18.16 9.00 -6.32
C CYS A 262 -18.72 9.02 -7.75
N ASN A 263 -17.91 8.62 -8.75
CA ASN A 263 -18.32 8.68 -10.15
C ASN A 263 -18.02 7.37 -10.88
N LYS A 264 -19.02 6.48 -10.92
CA LYS A 264 -18.92 5.17 -11.60
C LYS A 264 -18.82 5.29 -13.13
N GLU A 265 -19.32 6.36 -13.73
CA GLU A 265 -19.17 6.59 -15.18
C GLU A 265 -17.72 6.87 -15.56
N LEU A 266 -17.02 7.67 -14.73
CA LEU A 266 -15.65 8.09 -15.01
C LEU A 266 -14.59 7.07 -14.54
N PHE A 267 -14.84 6.38 -13.42
CA PHE A 267 -13.87 5.47 -12.81
C PHE A 267 -14.22 3.98 -12.95
N LYS A 268 -15.40 3.64 -13.48
CA LYS A 268 -15.91 2.26 -13.61
C LYS A 268 -15.70 1.49 -12.29
N ASN A 269 -15.14 0.28 -12.37
CA ASN A 269 -14.81 -0.52 -11.19
C ASN A 269 -13.31 -0.39 -10.84
N TYR A 270 -12.85 0.83 -10.55
CA TYR A 270 -11.44 1.15 -10.32
C TYR A 270 -10.71 0.17 -9.40
N TYR A 271 -11.30 -0.10 -8.23
CA TYR A 271 -10.74 -1.02 -7.24
C TYR A 271 -10.91 -2.49 -7.62
N GLY A 272 -12.00 -2.86 -8.29
CA GLY A 272 -12.31 -4.24 -8.65
C GLY A 272 -11.77 -4.67 -10.01
N THR A 273 -10.60 -4.18 -10.40
CA THR A 273 -9.88 -4.61 -11.61
C THR A 273 -9.13 -5.94 -11.39
N ASN A 274 -8.86 -6.31 -10.14
CA ASN A 274 -8.19 -7.56 -9.77
C ASN A 274 -8.75 -8.16 -8.47
N GLY A 275 -8.40 -9.42 -8.19
CA GLY A 275 -8.88 -10.16 -7.01
C GLY A 275 -8.44 -9.59 -5.65
N VAL A 276 -7.40 -8.77 -5.62
CA VAL A 276 -6.84 -8.16 -4.39
C VAL A 276 -7.35 -6.73 -4.16
N CYS A 277 -8.21 -6.23 -5.05
CA CYS A 277 -8.85 -4.93 -4.94
C CYS A 277 -7.88 -3.73 -4.97
N PHE A 278 -6.74 -3.85 -5.65
CA PHE A 278 -5.67 -2.84 -5.64
C PHE A 278 -5.31 -2.36 -7.07
N PRO A 279 -5.49 -1.08 -7.41
CA PRO A 279 -5.40 -0.57 -8.78
C PRO A 279 -3.97 -0.19 -9.21
N LEU A 280 -3.00 -1.12 -9.06
CA LEU A 280 -1.61 -0.87 -9.45
C LEU A 280 -1.41 -0.92 -10.97
N HIS A 281 -2.05 -1.86 -11.66
CA HIS A 281 -2.00 -1.97 -13.11
C HIS A 281 -3.44 -2.08 -13.61
N SER A 282 -3.95 -0.99 -14.19
CA SER A 282 -5.30 -0.96 -14.74
C SER A 282 -5.19 -1.34 -16.21
N GLU A 283 -5.35 -2.63 -16.51
CA GLU A 283 -5.39 -3.16 -17.89
C GLU A 283 -6.61 -2.67 -18.68
N ASP A 284 -7.61 -2.15 -17.96
CA ASP A 284 -8.86 -1.67 -18.54
C ASP A 284 -8.67 -0.27 -19.13
N THR A 285 -8.15 -0.24 -20.36
CA THR A 285 -7.95 0.92 -21.25
C THR A 285 -9.22 1.73 -21.55
N GLU A 286 -10.39 1.36 -21.01
CA GLU A 286 -11.65 1.98 -21.39
C GLU A 286 -12.01 3.25 -20.61
N SER A 287 -11.39 3.52 -19.46
CA SER A 287 -11.60 4.79 -18.75
C SER A 287 -10.31 5.57 -18.63
N ILE A 288 -10.13 6.51 -19.55
CA ILE A 288 -9.03 7.50 -19.55
C ILE A 288 -8.92 8.16 -18.17
N GLY A 289 -10.05 8.43 -17.51
CA GLY A 289 -10.09 9.00 -16.15
C GLY A 289 -9.39 8.15 -15.09
N ALA A 290 -9.68 6.85 -15.02
CA ALA A 290 -9.03 5.92 -14.08
C ALA A 290 -7.52 5.80 -14.31
N GLN A 291 -7.10 5.76 -15.59
CA GLN A 291 -5.68 5.68 -15.94
C GLN A 291 -4.93 6.94 -15.53
N ILE A 292 -5.45 8.13 -15.88
CA ILE A 292 -4.87 9.42 -15.49
C ILE A 292 -4.78 9.51 -13.96
N TYR A 293 -5.84 9.11 -13.26
CA TYR A 293 -5.91 9.14 -11.82
C TYR A 293 -4.85 8.25 -11.15
N SER A 294 -4.75 7.00 -11.61
CA SER A 294 -3.75 6.06 -11.09
C SER A 294 -2.31 6.52 -11.35
N VAL A 295 -2.06 7.15 -12.51
CA VAL A 295 -0.75 7.75 -12.83
C VAL A 295 -0.47 8.96 -11.94
N ALA A 296 -1.44 9.85 -11.74
CA ALA A 296 -1.29 11.03 -10.90
C ALA A 296 -0.92 10.67 -9.45
N ILE A 297 -1.51 9.61 -8.89
CA ILE A 297 -1.21 9.15 -7.53
C ILE A 297 0.15 8.46 -7.48
N PHE A 298 0.29 7.34 -8.19
CA PHE A 298 1.46 6.47 -8.03
C PHE A 298 2.73 7.02 -8.68
N LEU A 299 2.62 7.78 -9.76
CA LEU A 299 3.78 8.38 -10.43
C LEU A 299 3.90 9.88 -10.15
N GLY A 300 2.81 10.61 -9.93
CA GLY A 300 2.87 12.03 -9.60
C GLY A 300 3.22 12.27 -8.13
N ILE A 301 2.24 12.07 -7.26
CA ILE A 301 2.34 12.37 -5.82
C ILE A 301 3.46 11.55 -5.17
N ASN A 302 3.50 10.24 -5.40
CA ASN A 302 4.47 9.36 -4.74
C ASN A 302 5.91 9.58 -5.24
N LEU A 303 6.12 9.87 -6.53
CA LEU A 303 7.45 10.22 -7.04
C LEU A 303 7.92 11.58 -6.50
N ALA A 304 7.02 12.57 -6.44
CA ALA A 304 7.35 13.87 -5.88
C ALA A 304 7.72 13.76 -4.39
N ALA A 305 6.94 13.01 -3.62
CA ALA A 305 7.24 12.66 -2.24
C ALA A 305 8.60 11.98 -2.09
N PHE A 306 8.89 10.99 -2.94
CA PHE A 306 10.17 10.28 -2.96
C PHE A 306 11.35 11.20 -3.27
N ILE A 307 11.24 12.09 -4.27
CA ILE A 307 12.27 13.07 -4.60
C ILE A 307 12.52 14.01 -3.41
N ILE A 308 11.46 14.49 -2.75
CA ILE A 308 11.57 15.35 -1.56
C ILE A 308 12.29 14.61 -0.42
N ILE A 309 11.95 13.35 -0.19
CA ILE A 309 12.61 12.49 0.81
C ILE A 309 14.10 12.38 0.51
N VAL A 310 14.47 11.95 -0.71
CA VAL A 310 15.87 11.77 -1.13
C VAL A 310 16.65 13.07 -1.03
N PHE A 311 16.11 14.18 -1.52
CA PHE A 311 16.75 15.49 -1.46
C PHE A 311 16.94 15.98 -0.02
N SER A 312 15.91 15.87 0.82
CA SER A 312 15.94 16.28 2.23
C SER A 312 17.00 15.51 3.00
N TYR A 313 17.12 14.20 2.74
CA TYR A 313 18.11 13.37 3.39
C TYR A 313 19.52 13.52 2.85
N GLY A 314 19.70 13.70 1.54
CA GLY A 314 20.99 14.05 0.96
C GLY A 314 21.54 15.33 1.57
N SER A 315 20.68 16.34 1.71
CA SER A 315 21.04 17.62 2.34
C SER A 315 21.30 17.47 3.85
N MET A 316 20.51 16.65 4.56
CA MET A 316 20.75 16.33 5.97
C MET A 316 22.10 15.64 6.17
N PHE A 317 22.43 14.64 5.34
CA PHE A 317 23.70 13.93 5.38
C PHE A 317 24.88 14.86 5.10
N TYR A 318 24.76 15.71 4.07
CA TYR A 318 25.75 16.72 3.75
C TYR A 318 25.98 17.69 4.92
N SER A 319 24.90 18.19 5.53
CA SER A 319 24.99 19.10 6.69
C SER A 319 25.68 18.45 7.89
N VAL A 320 25.37 17.18 8.19
CA VAL A 320 26.02 16.44 9.30
C VAL A 320 27.50 16.20 8.99
N HIS A 321 27.84 15.88 7.74
CA HIS A 321 29.23 15.70 7.33
C HIS A 321 30.03 17.01 7.41
N GLN A 322 29.45 18.12 6.95
CA GLN A 322 30.05 19.45 7.07
C GLN A 322 30.27 19.83 8.54
N SER A 323 29.27 19.63 9.40
CA SER A 323 29.39 19.88 10.85
C SER A 323 30.44 18.98 11.51
N THR A 324 30.70 17.79 10.95
CA THR A 324 31.77 16.89 11.43
C THR A 324 33.17 17.41 11.10
N ILE A 325 33.36 18.02 9.93
CA ILE A 325 34.66 18.57 9.51
C ILE A 325 35.02 19.84 10.29
N THR A 326 34.03 20.70 10.55
CA THR A 326 34.27 22.01 11.19
C THR A 326 34.43 21.94 12.72
N ALA A 327 33.98 20.86 13.37
CA ALA A 327 34.00 20.73 14.84
C ALA A 327 35.09 19.76 15.33
N THR A 328 36.31 20.28 15.53
CA THR A 328 37.44 19.53 16.10
C THR A 328 37.32 19.26 17.61
N GLU A 329 36.35 19.86 18.33
CA GLU A 329 36.34 19.84 19.80
C GLU A 329 35.17 19.09 20.47
N VAL A 330 34.23 18.48 19.72
CA VAL A 330 33.10 17.73 20.32
C VAL A 330 32.88 16.35 19.68
N ARG A 331 33.88 15.47 19.82
CA ARG A 331 33.86 14.07 19.34
C ARG A 331 32.60 13.27 19.76
N ASN A 332 32.04 13.57 20.93
CA ASN A 332 30.87 12.87 21.46
C ASN A 332 29.53 13.32 20.87
N GLN A 333 29.39 14.60 20.49
CA GLN A 333 28.18 15.12 19.85
C GLN A 333 28.11 14.65 18.39
N VAL A 334 29.23 14.75 17.67
CA VAL A 334 29.40 14.23 16.31
C VAL A 334 29.06 12.74 16.22
N ARG A 335 29.51 11.92 17.20
CA ARG A 335 29.19 10.48 17.24
C ARG A 335 27.70 10.20 17.44
N LYS A 336 26.98 11.02 18.22
CA LYS A 336 25.52 10.89 18.39
C LYS A 336 24.78 11.27 17.10
N GLU A 337 25.20 12.33 16.42
CA GLU A 337 24.61 12.79 15.16
C GLU A 337 24.87 11.82 14.00
N MET A 338 26.07 11.23 13.91
CA MET A 338 26.41 10.16 12.96
C MET A 338 25.53 8.90 13.14
N ILE A 339 25.22 8.52 14.38
CA ILE A 339 24.35 7.37 14.67
C ILE A 339 22.89 7.67 14.28
N LEU A 340 22.44 8.91 14.44
CA LEU A 340 21.13 9.37 13.95
C LEU A 340 21.10 9.39 12.41
N ALA A 341 22.12 9.92 11.74
CA ALA A 341 22.21 9.97 10.29
C ALA A 341 22.27 8.58 9.64
N LYS A 342 23.06 7.65 10.20
CA LYS A 342 23.13 6.26 9.71
C LYS A 342 21.79 5.53 9.82
N ARG A 343 20.99 5.84 10.85
CA ARG A 343 19.64 5.29 11.00
C ARG A 343 18.68 5.83 9.94
N PHE A 344 18.75 7.13 9.67
CA PHE A 344 17.95 7.75 8.62
C PHE A 344 18.30 7.24 7.22
N PHE A 345 19.57 6.90 6.95
CA PHE A 345 19.95 6.23 5.72
C PHE A 345 19.18 4.92 5.51
N PHE A 346 19.07 4.07 6.53
CA PHE A 346 18.32 2.82 6.42
C PHE A 346 16.83 3.05 6.17
N ILE A 347 16.23 4.10 6.76
CA ILE A 347 14.83 4.50 6.51
C ILE A 347 14.61 4.85 5.03
N VAL A 348 15.45 5.71 4.46
CA VAL A 348 15.36 6.10 3.04
C VAL A 348 15.57 4.91 2.13
N PHE A 349 16.57 4.10 2.46
CA PHE A 349 16.94 2.95 1.66
C PHE A 349 15.79 1.94 1.58
N THR A 350 15.14 1.63 2.71
CA THR A 350 14.00 0.70 2.72
C THR A 350 12.80 1.25 1.95
N ASP A 351 12.50 2.55 2.10
CA ASP A 351 11.40 3.18 1.37
C ASP A 351 11.68 3.23 -0.15
N ALA A 352 12.91 3.58 -0.55
CA ALA A 352 13.35 3.57 -1.94
C ALA A 352 13.21 2.18 -2.58
N LEU A 353 13.65 1.13 -1.87
CA LEU A 353 13.50 -0.24 -2.36
C LEU A 353 12.04 -0.66 -2.55
N CYS A 354 11.11 -0.08 -1.78
CA CYS A 354 9.69 -0.36 -1.92
C CYS A 354 9.04 0.40 -3.08
N TRP A 355 9.45 1.66 -3.31
CA TRP A 355 8.84 2.52 -4.31
C TRP A 355 9.43 2.38 -5.72
N ILE A 356 10.72 2.08 -5.85
CA ILE A 356 11.37 1.93 -7.17
C ILE A 356 10.63 0.90 -8.06
N PRO A 357 10.29 -0.32 -7.59
CA PRO A 357 9.54 -1.29 -8.40
C PRO A 357 8.17 -0.77 -8.84
N ILE A 358 7.48 -0.02 -7.97
CA ILE A 358 6.16 0.57 -8.27
C ILE A 358 6.30 1.61 -9.39
N PHE A 359 7.29 2.49 -9.31
CA PHE A 359 7.55 3.50 -10.35
C PHE A 359 7.93 2.85 -11.68
N VAL A 360 8.78 1.82 -11.66
CA VAL A 360 9.16 1.08 -12.87
C VAL A 360 7.94 0.43 -13.51
N LEU A 361 7.10 -0.26 -12.74
CA LEU A 361 5.87 -0.87 -13.28
C LEU A 361 4.91 0.17 -13.86
N LYS A 362 4.72 1.30 -13.18
CA LYS A 362 3.87 2.38 -13.69
C LYS A 362 4.44 3.02 -14.95
N PHE A 363 5.75 3.24 -15.02
CA PHE A 363 6.41 3.76 -16.21
C PHE A 363 6.30 2.79 -17.40
N LEU A 364 6.55 1.50 -17.18
CA LEU A 364 6.37 0.47 -18.21
C LEU A 364 4.91 0.38 -18.69
N SER A 365 3.96 0.53 -17.77
CA SER A 365 2.54 0.58 -18.10
C SER A 365 2.17 1.78 -18.98
N LEU A 366 2.85 2.92 -18.84
CA LEU A 366 2.67 4.09 -19.71
C LEU A 366 3.24 3.87 -21.12
N LEU A 367 4.32 3.10 -21.23
CA LEU A 367 4.91 2.68 -22.50
C LEU A 367 4.11 1.58 -23.22
N GLN A 368 2.98 1.16 -22.65
CA GLN A 368 2.13 0.07 -23.15
C GLN A 368 2.88 -1.25 -23.36
N VAL A 369 3.91 -1.50 -22.55
CA VAL A 369 4.61 -2.78 -22.54
C VAL A 369 3.75 -3.79 -21.79
N GLU A 370 3.57 -4.98 -22.35
CA GLU A 370 2.87 -6.08 -21.66
C GLU A 370 3.66 -6.49 -20.41
N ILE A 371 3.06 -6.25 -19.24
CA ILE A 371 3.67 -6.60 -17.96
C ILE A 371 3.08 -7.95 -17.51
N PRO A 372 3.92 -8.97 -17.25
CA PRO A 372 3.43 -10.21 -16.67
C PRO A 372 2.74 -9.94 -15.33
N GLY A 373 1.48 -10.34 -15.20
CA GLY A 373 0.69 -10.13 -13.97
C GLY A 373 1.32 -10.74 -12.71
N THR A 374 2.23 -11.71 -12.87
CA THR A 374 3.06 -12.24 -11.79
C THR A 374 3.92 -11.17 -11.14
N ILE A 375 4.54 -10.26 -11.90
CA ILE A 375 5.39 -9.20 -11.36
C ILE A 375 4.52 -8.20 -10.57
N THR A 376 3.40 -7.78 -11.15
CA THR A 376 2.41 -6.94 -10.48
C THR A 376 1.96 -7.56 -9.15
N SER A 377 1.74 -8.88 -9.13
CA SER A 377 1.41 -9.62 -7.92
C SER A 377 2.48 -9.53 -6.85
N TRP A 378 3.74 -9.76 -7.21
CA TRP A 378 4.86 -9.67 -6.27
C TRP A 378 4.96 -8.27 -5.64
N VAL A 379 4.75 -7.22 -6.43
CA VAL A 379 4.80 -5.85 -5.92
C VAL A 379 3.67 -5.55 -4.94
N VAL A 380 2.42 -5.88 -5.29
CA VAL A 380 1.25 -5.59 -4.43
C VAL A 380 1.23 -6.42 -3.16
N ILE A 381 1.55 -7.72 -3.25
CA ILE A 381 1.45 -8.63 -2.10
C ILE A 381 2.70 -8.58 -1.22
N PHE A 382 3.89 -8.37 -1.79
CA PHE A 382 5.14 -8.41 -1.02
C PHE A 382 5.71 -7.04 -0.76
N ILE A 383 6.04 -6.29 -1.82
CA ILE A 383 6.86 -5.09 -1.69
C ILE A 383 6.12 -3.98 -0.95
N LEU A 384 4.87 -3.72 -1.34
CA LEU A 384 4.10 -2.61 -0.79
C LEU A 384 3.81 -2.79 0.73
N PRO A 385 3.41 -3.97 1.23
CA PRO A 385 3.17 -4.15 2.66
C PRO A 385 4.44 -4.27 3.53
N ILE A 386 5.59 -4.62 2.96
CA ILE A 386 6.86 -4.70 3.71
C ILE A 386 7.22 -3.32 4.28
N ASN A 387 6.97 -2.24 3.56
CA ASN A 387 7.28 -0.89 4.03
C ASN A 387 6.60 -0.60 5.37
N SER A 388 5.29 -0.87 5.44
CA SER A 388 4.47 -0.72 6.65
C SER A 388 4.88 -1.64 7.80
N ALA A 389 5.42 -2.83 7.51
CA ALA A 389 5.94 -3.76 8.51
C ALA A 389 7.29 -3.30 9.10
N LEU A 390 8.13 -2.62 8.30
CA LEU A 390 9.45 -2.16 8.71
C LEU A 390 9.40 -0.84 9.51
N ASN A 391 8.37 -0.02 9.31
CA ASN A 391 8.23 1.29 9.98
C ASN A 391 8.39 1.23 11.51
N PRO A 392 7.72 0.32 12.26
CA PRO A 392 7.96 0.14 13.69
C PRO A 392 9.43 -0.10 14.08
N ILE A 393 10.13 -0.92 13.30
CA ILE A 393 11.53 -1.30 13.55
C ILE A 393 12.42 -0.07 13.35
N LEU A 394 12.22 0.62 12.23
CA LEU A 394 13.03 1.75 11.80
C LEU A 394 12.81 2.99 12.68
N TYR A 395 11.57 3.29 13.06
CA TYR A 395 11.20 4.50 13.81
C TYR A 395 11.15 4.34 15.34
N THR A 396 11.03 3.12 15.87
CA THR A 396 10.86 2.91 17.32
C THR A 396 11.81 1.85 17.89
N LEU A 397 11.82 0.61 17.38
CA LEU A 397 12.52 -0.50 18.05
C LEU A 397 14.05 -0.36 18.02
N THR A 398 14.59 0.33 17.01
CA THR A 398 16.03 0.60 16.89
C THR A 398 16.50 1.83 17.69
N THR A 399 15.58 2.56 18.34
CA THR A 399 15.91 3.76 19.13
C THR A 399 16.66 3.41 20.42
N ARG A 400 17.60 4.27 20.84
CA ARG A 400 18.27 4.17 22.14
C ARG A 400 17.31 4.20 23.34
N PRO A 401 16.35 5.14 23.44
CA PRO A 401 15.40 5.15 24.56
C PRO A 401 14.59 3.87 24.68
N PHE A 402 14.23 3.23 23.55
CA PHE A 402 13.56 1.93 23.59
C PHE A 402 14.48 0.81 24.10
N LYS A 403 15.73 0.77 23.64
CA LYS A 403 16.73 -0.20 24.14
C LYS A 403 16.98 -0.07 25.64
N GLU A 404 17.06 1.17 26.13
CA GLU A 404 17.24 1.47 27.56
C GLU A 404 16.01 1.04 28.38
N MET A 405 14.79 1.30 27.88
CA MET A 405 13.56 0.83 28.51
C MET A 405 13.47 -0.69 28.56
N ILE A 406 13.79 -1.38 27.45
CA ILE A 406 13.84 -2.86 27.45
C ILE A 406 14.86 -3.34 28.46
N HIS A 407 16.05 -2.73 28.51
CA HIS A 407 17.09 -3.13 29.44
C HIS A 407 16.63 -2.96 30.90
N GLN A 408 15.97 -1.85 31.23
CA GLN A 408 15.38 -1.62 32.56
C GLN A 408 14.27 -2.63 32.88
N PHE A 409 13.39 -2.93 31.92
CA PHE A 409 12.32 -3.92 32.10
C PHE A 409 12.89 -5.32 32.32
N TRP A 410 13.88 -5.72 31.52
CA TRP A 410 14.57 -7.01 31.64
C TRP A 410 15.35 -7.11 32.95
N TYR A 411 15.99 -6.03 33.38
CA TYR A 411 16.67 -5.95 34.68
C TYR A 411 15.67 -6.13 35.83
N ASN A 412 14.55 -5.39 35.83
CA ASN A 412 13.50 -5.50 36.84
C ASN A 412 12.84 -6.90 36.86
N TYR A 413 12.61 -7.49 35.69
CA TYR A 413 12.10 -8.85 35.57
C TYR A 413 13.09 -9.89 36.13
N ARG A 414 14.38 -9.77 35.80
CA ARG A 414 15.44 -10.65 36.32
C ARG A 414 15.60 -10.51 37.83
N GLN A 415 15.46 -9.29 38.36
CA GLN A 415 15.50 -9.02 39.80
C GLN A 415 14.29 -9.64 40.52
N ARG A 416 13.07 -9.52 39.97
CA ARG A 416 11.87 -10.22 40.49
C ARG A 416 12.03 -11.73 40.48
N ARG A 417 12.56 -12.31 39.40
CA ARG A 417 12.80 -13.75 39.29
C ARG A 417 13.89 -14.26 40.25
N SER A 418 14.89 -13.42 40.56
CA SER A 418 15.90 -13.71 41.58
C SER A 418 15.37 -13.63 43.01
N ILE A 419 14.35 -12.81 43.27
CA ILE A 419 13.68 -12.73 44.58
C ILE A 419 12.80 -13.96 44.79
N ASP A 420 12.04 -14.40 43.76
CA ASP A 420 11.26 -15.65 43.81
C ASP A 420 12.16 -16.89 44.01
N SER A 421 13.34 -16.92 43.39
CA SER A 421 14.32 -18.00 43.59
C SER A 421 14.92 -18.04 44.99
N LYS A 422 14.93 -16.93 45.74
CA LYS A 422 15.41 -16.86 47.13
C LYS A 422 14.27 -16.96 48.16
N GLY A 423 13.01 -16.95 47.72
CA GLY A 423 11.81 -17.04 48.56
C GLY A 423 11.35 -18.45 48.93
N SER A 424 12.09 -19.52 48.59
CA SER A 424 11.71 -20.90 48.94
C SER A 424 12.00 -21.30 50.40
N GLN A 425 12.29 -20.35 51.29
CA GLN A 425 12.27 -20.59 52.73
C GLN A 425 11.42 -19.54 53.47
N LYS A 426 10.22 -20.01 53.85
CA LYS A 426 9.30 -19.56 54.92
C LYS A 426 8.48 -18.27 54.74
N ALA A 427 7.22 -18.53 54.38
CA ALA A 427 5.98 -18.26 55.14
C ALA A 427 5.34 -16.85 55.21
N TYR A 428 4.01 -16.88 54.99
CA TYR A 428 2.93 -15.92 55.20
C TYR A 428 2.72 -14.78 54.18
N ALA A 429 1.64 -14.91 53.41
CA ALA A 429 0.95 -13.82 52.74
C ALA A 429 0.32 -12.87 53.79
N PRO A 430 0.16 -11.57 53.48
CA PRO A 430 -1.13 -11.20 52.91
C PRO A 430 -1.09 -10.11 51.81
N SER A 431 -2.18 -10.12 51.03
CA SER A 431 -2.87 -8.99 50.40
C SER A 431 -2.11 -8.01 49.50
N PHE A 432 -2.35 -8.19 48.20
CA PHE A 432 -2.74 -7.14 47.23
C PHE A 432 -3.06 -5.78 47.87
N ILE A 433 -2.26 -4.75 47.58
CA ILE A 433 -2.64 -3.33 47.46
C ILE A 433 -1.46 -2.59 46.80
N TRP A 434 -1.76 -1.90 45.70
CA TRP A 434 -0.86 -0.97 45.02
C TRP A 434 -0.75 0.32 45.85
N VAL A 435 0.40 0.60 46.45
CA VAL A 435 0.75 1.94 46.94
C VAL A 435 2.25 2.18 46.73
N GLU A 436 2.52 3.29 46.03
CA GLU A 436 3.67 4.19 46.01
C GLU A 436 5.09 3.69 46.34
N MET A 437 6.04 4.02 45.45
CA MET A 437 7.45 4.16 45.83
C MET A 437 8.15 5.24 44.99
N TRP A 438 8.01 6.49 45.42
CA TRP A 438 9.05 7.53 45.25
C TRP A 438 9.91 7.52 46.51
N PRO A 439 11.25 7.67 46.43
CA PRO A 439 12.04 7.95 47.61
C PRO A 439 12.01 9.45 47.89
N LEU A 440 11.47 9.80 49.06
CA LEU A 440 11.70 11.06 49.76
C LEU A 440 13.15 11.07 50.25
N GLN A 441 13.91 12.11 49.87
CA GLN A 441 15.16 12.45 50.52
C GLN A 441 15.06 13.87 51.08
N GLU A 442 14.90 13.96 52.40
CA GLU A 442 15.29 15.08 53.28
C GLU A 442 16.79 15.39 53.10
N MET A 443 17.36 16.59 53.27
CA MET A 443 16.97 17.92 53.73
C MET A 443 18.15 18.85 53.38
N THR A 444 17.93 20.11 52.96
CA THR A 444 18.63 21.31 53.46
C THR A 444 18.13 22.53 52.69
N ALA A 445 17.51 23.46 53.41
CA ALA A 445 17.17 24.77 52.92
C ALA A 445 18.43 25.64 52.92
N ASP A 446 18.84 26.12 51.75
CA ASP A 446 19.63 27.34 51.62
C ASP A 446 19.22 28.12 50.36
N LEU A 447 18.57 29.24 50.65
CA LEU A 447 18.42 30.49 49.92
C LEU A 447 19.16 30.64 48.56
N MET A 448 18.43 30.57 47.43
CA MET A 448 18.65 31.48 46.29
C MET A 448 17.46 31.51 45.30
N LYS A 449 17.14 32.73 44.85
CA LYS A 449 15.99 33.18 44.04
C LYS A 449 15.67 32.31 42.80
N PRO A 450 14.40 32.26 42.34
CA PRO A 450 14.07 31.59 41.08
C PRO A 450 14.66 32.35 39.89
N ALA A 451 15.65 31.76 39.24
CA ALA A 451 16.05 32.13 37.89
C ALA A 451 14.94 31.67 36.93
N LEU A 452 14.19 32.66 36.45
CA LEU A 452 13.21 32.54 35.37
C LEU A 452 13.94 32.02 34.11
N PHE A 453 13.76 30.73 33.78
CA PHE A 453 14.20 30.16 32.52
C PHE A 453 13.35 30.78 31.39
N LYS A 454 13.83 31.88 30.81
CA LYS A 454 13.29 32.44 29.57
C LYS A 454 13.86 31.67 28.38
N ASP A 455 12.96 31.22 27.52
CA ASP A 455 13.30 30.62 26.23
C ASP A 455 14.16 31.60 25.39
N PRO A 456 15.16 31.12 24.63
CA PRO A 456 15.99 31.98 23.79
C PRO A 456 15.22 32.81 22.73
N CYS A 457 14.03 32.36 22.29
CA CYS A 457 13.17 33.12 21.36
C CYS A 457 12.40 34.28 22.07
N GLU A 458 12.28 34.35 23.41
CA GLU A 458 11.73 35.55 24.10
C GLU A 458 12.77 36.69 24.18
N LEU A 459 14.05 36.36 24.33
CA LEU A 459 15.11 37.36 24.46
C LEU A 459 15.30 38.15 23.15
N SER A 460 15.11 37.50 22.00
CA SER A 460 15.21 38.15 20.68
C SER A 460 14.07 39.12 20.40
N LEU A 461 12.84 38.77 20.80
CA LEU A 461 11.64 39.61 20.61
C LEU A 461 11.67 40.86 21.51
N ILE A 462 12.16 40.73 22.75
CA ILE A 462 12.33 41.86 23.66
C ILE A 462 13.44 42.79 23.13
N SER A 463 14.55 42.24 22.60
CA SER A 463 15.65 43.05 22.07
C SER A 463 15.28 43.92 20.86
N GLN A 464 14.35 43.46 20.01
CA GLN A 464 13.83 44.22 18.87
C GLN A 464 12.82 45.31 19.29
N SER A 465 11.99 45.04 20.30
CA SER A 465 11.05 46.04 20.84
C SER A 465 11.77 47.21 21.53
N THR A 466 12.86 46.96 22.26
CA THR A 466 13.65 48.04 22.90
C THR A 466 14.45 48.90 21.92
N ARG A 467 14.75 48.44 20.69
CA ARG A 467 15.45 49.26 19.68
C ARG A 467 14.51 50.19 18.89
N LEU A 468 13.20 49.96 18.93
CA LEU A 468 12.21 50.80 18.25
C LEU A 468 11.69 51.97 19.12
N ASN A 469 11.91 51.94 20.44
CA ASN A 469 11.52 53.01 21.36
C ASN A 469 12.66 53.98 21.72
N SER A 470 13.84 53.88 21.08
CA SER A 470 14.97 54.80 21.31
C SER A 470 15.23 55.79 20.16
N TYR A 471 14.28 55.90 19.22
CA TYR A 471 14.27 56.93 18.18
C TYR A 471 12.89 57.62 18.18
N SER A 472 12.62 58.36 19.25
CA SER A 472 11.61 59.43 19.31
C SER A 472 12.18 60.57 20.15
#